data_AF-U6DXL5-F1
#
_entry.id   AF-U6DXL5-F1
#
_cell.length_a   1.000
_cell.length_b   1.000
_cell.length_c   1.000
_cell.angle_alpha   90.00
_cell.angle_beta   90.00
_cell.angle_gamma   90.00
#
_symmetry.space_group_name_H-M   'P 1'
#
loop_
_entity.id
_entity.type
_entity.pdbx_description
1 polymer ?
#
loop_
_entity_poly.entity_id
_entity_poly.type
_entity_poly.pdbx_seq_one_letter_code
_entity_poly.pdbx_strand_id
1 'polypeptide(L)'
;DKNLDNAAEAAEQFKLIQAAYDVLSDPQERAWYDNHREALLKGGLDGEYQDDSLDLLHYFTVTCYSGYGDDEKGFYTVYRNVFEMIAKEELESVLEEEMEDFPTFGDSQSDYDTVVHPFYAYWQSFCTQKNFAWKEEYDTRQASNRWEKRAMEKENKKIRDKARKEKNE
;
A
#
# COMPACT_ATOMS: atom_id res chain seq x y z
N ASP A 1 -9.71 37.61 -5.95
CA ASP A 1 -9.19 36.68 -6.96
C ASP A 1 -8.14 37.31 -7.84
N LYS A 2 -7.04 36.61 -8.08
CA LYS A 2 -5.93 37.08 -8.93
C LYS A 2 -5.84 36.39 -10.30
N ASN A 3 -6.55 35.28 -10.53
CA ASN A 3 -6.58 34.53 -11.79
C ASN A 3 -8.04 34.32 -12.25
N LEU A 4 -8.68 35.38 -12.74
CA LEU A 4 -10.06 35.31 -13.23
C LEU A 4 -10.17 34.62 -14.60
N ASP A 5 -9.13 34.72 -15.43
CA ASP A 5 -9.12 34.16 -16.79
C ASP A 5 -8.75 32.66 -16.82
N ASN A 6 -8.26 32.12 -15.71
CA ASN A 6 -7.82 30.72 -15.62
C ASN A 6 -8.10 30.09 -14.24
N ALA A 7 -9.32 30.32 -13.74
CA ALA A 7 -9.73 29.93 -12.39
C ALA A 7 -9.65 28.41 -12.14
N ALA A 8 -9.91 27.59 -13.17
CA ALA A 8 -9.84 26.13 -13.07
C ALA A 8 -8.39 25.64 -12.87
N GLU A 9 -7.46 26.08 -13.71
CA GLU A 9 -6.04 25.72 -13.59
C GLU A 9 -5.45 26.28 -12.28
N ALA A 10 -5.83 27.50 -11.89
CA ALA A 10 -5.41 28.10 -10.63
C ALA A 10 -5.87 27.28 -9.41
N ALA A 11 -7.08 26.70 -9.45
CA ALA A 11 -7.59 25.84 -8.39
C ALA A 11 -6.80 24.51 -8.29
N GLU A 12 -6.41 23.92 -9.43
CA GLU A 12 -5.57 22.72 -9.43
C GLU A 12 -4.16 23.01 -8.89
N GLN A 13 -3.53 24.10 -9.34
CA GLN A 13 -2.23 24.53 -8.82
C GLN A 13 -2.29 24.83 -7.32
N PHE A 14 -3.38 25.44 -6.85
CA PHE A 14 -3.58 25.70 -5.43
C PHE A 14 -3.70 24.41 -4.61
N LYS A 15 -4.43 23.40 -5.13
CA LYS A 15 -4.49 22.06 -4.49
C LYS A 15 -3.09 21.43 -4.38
N LEU A 16 -2.28 21.51 -5.44
CA LEU A 16 -0.91 20.98 -5.42
C LEU A 16 -0.03 21.70 -4.39
N ILE A 17 -0.13 23.03 -4.31
CA ILE A 17 0.63 23.82 -3.33
C ILE A 17 0.19 23.47 -1.91
N GLN A 18 -1.12 23.32 -1.67
CA GLN A 18 -1.64 22.94 -0.35
C GLN A 18 -1.16 21.54 0.04
N ALA A 19 -1.24 20.56 -0.86
CA ALA A 19 -0.74 19.21 -0.63
C ALA A 19 0.77 19.20 -0.30
N ALA A 20 1.56 19.96 -1.05
CA ALA A 20 2.99 20.10 -0.78
C ALA A 20 3.26 20.77 0.57
N TYR A 21 2.45 21.75 0.97
CA TYR A 21 2.56 22.39 2.28
C TYR A 21 2.25 21.39 3.41
N ASP A 22 1.16 20.63 3.30
CA ASP A 22 0.75 19.68 4.34
C ASP A 22 1.86 18.63 4.58
N VAL A 23 2.45 18.08 3.51
CA VAL A 23 3.57 17.12 3.60
C VAL A 23 4.86 17.76 4.13
N LEU A 24 5.24 18.94 3.64
CA LEU A 24 6.54 19.55 3.98
C LEU A 24 6.54 20.30 5.32
N SER A 25 5.37 20.69 5.83
CA SER A 25 5.21 21.42 7.09
C SER A 25 5.20 20.49 8.31
N ASP A 26 4.74 19.24 8.16
CA ASP A 26 4.81 18.22 9.21
C ASP A 26 6.16 17.48 9.17
N PRO A 27 6.97 17.49 10.24
CA PRO A 27 8.25 16.80 10.30
C PRO A 27 8.18 15.28 10.04
N GLN A 28 7.07 14.62 10.42
CA GLN A 28 6.89 13.19 10.26
C GLN A 28 6.58 12.83 8.80
N GLU A 29 5.60 13.51 8.19
CA GLU A 29 5.26 13.37 6.77
C GLU A 29 6.46 13.72 5.88
N ARG A 30 7.20 14.78 6.24
CA ARG A 30 8.41 15.17 5.52
C ARG A 30 9.50 14.11 5.60
N ALA A 31 9.75 13.55 6.78
CA ALA A 31 10.74 12.48 6.94
C ALA A 31 10.34 11.23 6.14
N TRP A 32 9.05 10.90 6.13
CA TRP A 32 8.54 9.80 5.30
C TRP A 32 8.73 10.09 3.81
N TYR A 33 8.36 11.29 3.34
CA TYR A 33 8.56 11.71 1.96
C TYR A 33 10.04 11.65 1.57
N ASP A 34 10.95 12.17 2.39
CA ASP A 34 12.39 12.16 2.11
C ASP A 34 12.95 10.73 2.02
N ASN A 35 12.47 9.80 2.86
CA ASN A 35 12.87 8.38 2.83
C ASN A 35 12.35 7.64 1.59
N HIS A 36 11.17 8.00 1.08
CA HIS A 36 10.51 7.33 -0.05
C HIS A 36 10.61 8.09 -1.37
N ARG A 37 11.21 9.29 -1.35
CA ARG A 37 11.32 10.21 -2.49
C ARG A 37 11.90 9.56 -3.73
N GLU A 38 12.96 8.75 -3.57
CA GLU A 38 13.58 8.09 -4.71
C GLU A 38 12.67 7.04 -5.35
N ALA A 39 11.87 6.32 -4.56
CA ALA A 39 10.91 5.34 -5.08
C ALA A 39 9.77 6.03 -5.84
N LEU A 40 9.22 7.10 -5.25
CA LEU A 40 8.21 7.97 -5.88
C LEU A 40 8.68 8.58 -7.21
N LEU A 41 9.93 9.04 -7.28
CA LEU A 41 10.48 9.68 -8.48
C LEU A 41 10.92 8.69 -9.56
N LYS A 42 11.30 7.46 -9.18
CA LYS A 42 11.72 6.41 -10.11
C LYS A 42 10.55 5.54 -10.61
N GLY A 43 9.35 5.68 -10.04
CA GLY A 43 8.16 4.93 -10.46
C GLY A 43 8.29 3.43 -10.23
N GLY A 44 8.75 3.02 -9.05
CA GLY A 44 8.88 1.60 -8.70
C GLY A 44 9.97 0.85 -9.52
N LEU A 45 11.22 0.98 -9.07
CA LEU A 45 12.39 0.12 -9.31
C LEU A 45 12.63 -0.51 -10.72
N ASP A 46 13.70 -0.01 -11.35
CA ASP A 46 14.54 -0.72 -12.31
C ASP A 46 15.27 -1.90 -11.62
N GLY A 47 14.86 -3.14 -11.91
CA GLY A 47 15.53 -4.36 -11.41
C GLY A 47 14.70 -5.65 -11.55
N GLU A 48 14.90 -6.38 -12.66
CA GLU A 48 14.59 -7.80 -13.04
C GLU A 48 13.45 -8.65 -12.43
N TYR A 49 12.63 -8.17 -11.50
CA TYR A 49 11.31 -8.71 -11.18
C TYR A 49 10.38 -7.53 -10.90
N GLN A 50 9.50 -7.21 -11.86
CA GLN A 50 8.38 -6.31 -11.60
C GLN A 50 7.48 -7.00 -10.60
N ASP A 51 7.53 -6.54 -9.35
CA ASP A 51 6.45 -6.79 -8.41
C ASP A 51 5.25 -6.00 -8.96
N ASP A 52 4.36 -6.67 -9.71
CA ASP A 52 3.09 -6.11 -10.22
C ASP A 52 2.15 -5.62 -9.10
N SER A 53 2.65 -5.59 -7.85
CA SER A 53 2.01 -4.99 -6.69
C SER A 53 1.68 -3.52 -6.94
N LEU A 54 0.51 -3.12 -6.45
CA LEU A 54 0.02 -1.76 -6.54
C LEU A 54 0.98 -0.77 -5.85
N ASP A 55 1.37 0.29 -6.56
CA ASP A 55 2.16 1.40 -6.00
C ASP A 55 1.29 2.22 -5.05
N LEU A 56 1.27 1.80 -3.79
CA LEU A 56 0.49 2.43 -2.71
C LEU A 56 0.93 3.88 -2.46
N LEU A 57 2.18 4.24 -2.77
CA LEU A 57 2.72 5.57 -2.48
C LEU A 57 1.96 6.67 -3.24
N HIS A 58 1.45 6.37 -4.43
CA HIS A 58 0.61 7.31 -5.18
C HIS A 58 -0.64 7.72 -4.39
N TYR A 59 -1.22 6.77 -3.66
CA TYR A 59 -2.46 6.94 -2.90
C TYR A 59 -2.26 7.60 -1.53
N PHE A 60 -1.01 7.88 -1.14
CA PHE A 60 -0.72 8.61 0.11
C PHE A 60 -0.81 10.12 -0.09
N THR A 61 -0.89 10.57 -1.35
CA THR A 61 -1.05 11.98 -1.68
C THR A 61 -2.52 12.31 -1.88
N VAL A 62 -2.97 13.46 -1.37
CA VAL A 62 -4.34 13.98 -1.56
C VAL A 62 -4.67 14.28 -3.04
N THR A 63 -3.70 14.18 -3.93
CA THR A 63 -3.86 14.36 -5.37
C THR A 63 -4.41 13.12 -6.07
N CYS A 64 -4.46 11.96 -5.41
CA CYS A 64 -4.97 10.73 -6.02
C CYS A 64 -6.51 10.68 -6.15
N TYR A 65 -7.23 11.59 -5.48
CA TYR A 65 -8.68 11.73 -5.56
C TYR A 65 -9.11 13.19 -5.73
N SER A 66 -10.36 13.40 -6.14
CA SER A 66 -10.96 14.72 -6.27
C SER A 66 -12.37 14.75 -5.69
N GLY A 67 -12.50 15.38 -4.53
CA GLY A 67 -13.78 15.47 -3.81
C GLY A 67 -14.07 14.24 -2.98
N TYR A 68 -15.15 14.31 -2.19
CA TYR A 68 -15.57 13.29 -1.24
C TYR A 68 -16.90 12.63 -1.65
N GLY A 69 -17.18 12.57 -2.95
CA GLY A 69 -18.32 11.84 -3.49
C GLY A 69 -17.95 10.40 -3.82
N ASP A 70 -18.94 9.67 -4.33
CA ASP A 70 -18.79 8.34 -4.94
C ASP A 70 -18.64 8.40 -6.47
N ASP A 71 -18.23 9.56 -6.99
CA ASP A 71 -17.84 9.68 -8.40
C ASP A 71 -16.57 8.85 -8.69
N GLU A 72 -16.28 8.62 -9.96
CA GLU A 72 -15.16 7.75 -10.38
C GLU A 72 -13.80 8.18 -9.81
N LYS A 73 -13.62 9.49 -9.57
CA LYS A 73 -12.41 10.06 -8.99
C LYS A 73 -12.59 10.53 -7.55
N GLY A 74 -13.75 10.27 -6.94
CA GLY A 74 -14.06 10.65 -5.58
C GLY A 74 -13.29 9.80 -4.58
N PHE A 75 -13.04 10.37 -3.39
CA PHE A 75 -12.32 9.72 -2.29
C PHE A 75 -12.77 8.27 -2.05
N TYR A 76 -14.09 8.06 -1.93
CA TYR A 76 -14.62 6.75 -1.57
C TYR A 76 -14.37 5.71 -2.66
N THR A 77 -14.55 6.06 -3.93
CA THR A 77 -14.29 5.16 -5.05
C THR A 77 -12.81 4.83 -5.18
N VAL A 78 -11.94 5.83 -5.06
CA VAL A 78 -10.49 5.64 -5.19
C VAL A 78 -9.97 4.68 -4.13
N TYR A 79 -10.27 4.90 -2.85
CA TYR A 79 -9.76 4.04 -1.78
C TYR A 79 -10.47 2.69 -1.71
N ARG A 80 -11.78 2.61 -2.02
CA ARG A 80 -12.47 1.32 -2.15
C ARG A 80 -11.77 0.42 -3.17
N ASN A 81 -11.46 0.95 -4.34
CA ASN A 81 -10.75 0.19 -5.37
C ASN A 81 -9.36 -0.26 -4.92
N VAL A 82 -8.62 0.60 -4.20
CA VAL A 82 -7.30 0.25 -3.65
C VAL A 82 -7.40 -0.94 -2.68
N PHE A 83 -8.32 -0.89 -1.72
CA PHE A 83 -8.49 -1.97 -0.75
C PHE A 83 -9.01 -3.26 -1.39
N GLU A 84 -9.89 -3.17 -2.39
CA GLU A 84 -10.33 -4.33 -3.18
C GLU A 84 -9.18 -4.97 -3.96
N MET A 85 -8.27 -4.16 -4.51
CA MET A 85 -7.06 -4.67 -5.17
C MET A 85 -6.13 -5.38 -4.20
N ILE A 86 -5.88 -4.80 -3.01
CA ILE A 86 -5.07 -5.44 -1.96
C ILE A 86 -5.73 -6.76 -1.53
N ALA A 87 -7.03 -6.75 -1.25
CA ALA A 87 -7.77 -7.94 -0.84
C ALA A 87 -7.68 -9.05 -1.92
N LYS A 88 -7.79 -8.69 -3.19
CA LYS A 88 -7.64 -9.64 -4.31
C LYS A 88 -6.23 -10.23 -4.38
N GLU A 89 -5.19 -9.39 -4.27
CA GLU A 89 -3.78 -9.82 -4.26
C GLU A 89 -3.49 -10.79 -3.10
N GLU A 90 -4.08 -10.54 -1.93
CA GLU A 90 -3.98 -11.41 -0.76
C GLU A 90 -4.73 -12.72 -0.95
N LEU A 91 -5.93 -12.69 -1.54
CA LEU A 91 -6.73 -13.88 -1.80
C LEU A 91 -6.01 -14.86 -2.75
N GLU A 92 -5.32 -14.33 -3.77
CA GLU A 92 -4.49 -15.13 -4.69
C GLU A 92 -3.30 -15.81 -4.00
N SER A 93 -2.90 -15.32 -2.82
CA SER A 93 -1.77 -15.84 -2.04
C SER A 93 -2.20 -16.90 -1.00
N VAL A 94 -3.50 -17.06 -0.76
CA VAL A 94 -4.09 -17.95 0.24
C VAL A 94 -4.74 -19.17 -0.43
N LEU A 95 -4.72 -20.33 0.23
CA LEU A 95 -5.43 -21.52 -0.26
C LEU A 95 -6.94 -21.36 -0.03
N GLU A 96 -7.79 -21.86 -0.94
CA GLU A 96 -9.26 -21.72 -0.85
C GLU A 96 -9.88 -22.09 0.51
N GLU A 97 -9.24 -22.98 1.28
CA GLU A 97 -9.69 -23.44 2.60
C GLU A 97 -9.47 -22.43 3.74
N GLU A 98 -8.65 -21.40 3.53
CA GLU A 98 -8.31 -20.34 4.51
C GLU A 98 -8.89 -18.97 4.11
N MET A 99 -9.78 -18.93 3.13
CA MET A 99 -10.39 -17.68 2.65
C MET A 99 -11.32 -17.06 3.70
N GLU A 100 -10.84 -16.00 4.35
CA GLU A 100 -11.66 -15.04 5.08
C GLU A 100 -12.11 -13.91 4.16
N ASP A 101 -13.37 -13.49 4.30
CA ASP A 101 -13.91 -12.36 3.55
C ASP A 101 -13.32 -11.04 4.09
N PHE A 102 -12.70 -10.26 3.22
CA PHE A 102 -12.20 -8.92 3.55
C PHE A 102 -13.37 -7.95 3.72
N PRO A 103 -13.40 -7.12 4.78
CA PRO A 103 -14.42 -6.10 4.90
C PRO A 103 -14.25 -5.02 3.84
N THR A 104 -15.37 -4.59 3.26
CA THR A 104 -15.39 -3.52 2.25
C THR A 104 -15.12 -2.15 2.87
N PHE A 105 -14.50 -1.25 2.09
CA PHE A 105 -14.30 0.15 2.45
C PHE A 105 -15.63 0.91 2.62
N GLY A 106 -16.69 0.48 1.92
CA GLY A 106 -17.95 1.21 1.88
C GLY A 106 -17.93 2.40 0.90
N ASP A 107 -18.84 3.35 1.13
CA ASP A 107 -19.15 4.51 0.30
C ASP A 107 -19.47 5.75 1.16
N SER A 108 -19.85 6.87 0.54
CA SER A 108 -20.12 8.11 1.27
C SER A 108 -21.32 8.05 2.23
N GLN A 109 -22.17 7.03 2.12
CA GLN A 109 -23.37 6.85 2.92
C GLN A 109 -23.28 5.64 3.87
N SER A 110 -22.11 5.02 3.94
CA SER A 110 -21.91 3.80 4.70
C SER A 110 -22.05 4.04 6.20
N ASP A 111 -22.78 3.15 6.84
CA ASP A 111 -23.06 3.22 8.27
C ASP A 111 -21.81 2.92 9.10
N TYR A 112 -21.68 3.65 10.21
CA TYR A 112 -20.49 3.57 11.04
C TYR A 112 -20.34 2.19 11.69
N ASP A 113 -21.39 1.67 12.31
CA ASP A 113 -21.31 0.45 13.11
C ASP A 113 -21.18 -0.81 12.26
N THR A 114 -21.78 -0.80 11.07
CA THR A 114 -21.89 -2.00 10.22
C THR A 114 -20.85 -2.07 9.11
N VAL A 115 -20.27 -0.95 8.67
CA VAL A 115 -19.28 -0.92 7.57
C VAL A 115 -17.98 -0.28 8.02
N VAL A 116 -18.02 0.98 8.47
CA VAL A 116 -16.80 1.77 8.73
C VAL A 116 -15.98 1.19 9.88
N HIS A 117 -16.61 0.93 11.02
CA HIS A 117 -15.92 0.39 12.19
C HIS A 117 -15.34 -1.00 11.94
N PRO A 118 -16.10 -2.00 11.41
CA PRO A 118 -15.53 -3.30 11.05
C PRO A 118 -14.38 -3.21 10.05
N PHE A 119 -14.50 -2.34 9.04
CA PHE A 119 -13.44 -2.10 8.05
C PHE A 119 -12.15 -1.67 8.73
N TYR A 120 -12.17 -0.58 9.49
CA TYR A 120 -10.95 -0.08 10.13
C TYR A 120 -10.42 -1.02 11.22
N ALA A 121 -11.31 -1.68 11.98
CA ALA A 121 -10.89 -2.65 12.97
C ALA A 121 -10.06 -3.80 12.35
N TYR A 122 -10.47 -4.27 11.18
CA TYR A 122 -9.73 -5.28 10.42
C TYR A 122 -8.42 -4.69 9.86
N TRP A 123 -8.51 -3.65 9.03
CA TRP A 123 -7.37 -3.14 8.25
C TRP A 123 -6.29 -2.47 9.09
N GLN A 124 -6.59 -1.94 10.28
CA GLN A 124 -5.58 -1.47 11.23
C GLN A 124 -4.72 -2.59 11.83
N SER A 125 -5.23 -3.82 11.81
CA SER A 125 -4.52 -5.01 12.31
C SER A 125 -4.05 -5.95 11.19
N PHE A 126 -4.25 -5.53 9.93
CA PHE A 126 -3.94 -6.34 8.76
C PHE A 126 -2.46 -6.70 8.70
N CYS A 127 -2.20 -7.95 8.34
CA CYS A 127 -0.88 -8.46 8.00
C CYS A 127 -1.02 -9.28 6.72
N THR A 128 -0.15 -9.04 5.74
CA THR A 128 -0.10 -9.86 4.52
C THR A 128 0.09 -11.34 4.85
N GLN A 129 -0.68 -12.20 4.19
CA GLN A 129 -0.57 -13.66 4.28
C GLN A 129 0.46 -14.22 3.31
N LYS A 130 1.09 -13.36 2.50
CA LYS A 130 2.15 -13.76 1.58
C LYS A 130 3.27 -14.52 2.30
N ASN A 131 3.69 -15.62 1.67
CA ASN A 131 4.73 -16.49 2.21
C ASN A 131 6.14 -15.98 1.93
N PHE A 132 6.34 -15.10 0.92
CA PHE A 132 7.64 -14.57 0.48
C PHE A 132 8.69 -15.64 0.14
N ALA A 133 8.29 -16.86 -0.21
CA ALA A 133 9.21 -17.95 -0.54
C ALA A 133 10.12 -17.61 -1.74
N TRP A 134 9.65 -16.75 -2.66
CA TRP A 134 10.44 -16.27 -3.81
C TRP A 134 11.58 -15.31 -3.43
N LYS A 135 11.60 -14.78 -2.20
CA LYS A 135 12.72 -13.97 -1.69
C LYS A 135 13.84 -14.81 -1.08
N GLU A 136 13.64 -16.13 -0.92
CA GLU A 136 14.64 -17.01 -0.31
C GLU A 136 15.91 -17.11 -1.16
N GLU A 137 17.06 -16.90 -0.53
CA GLU A 137 18.37 -16.97 -1.20
C GLU A 137 18.95 -18.38 -1.23
N TYR A 138 18.61 -19.21 -0.23
CA TYR A 138 19.21 -20.54 -0.06
C TYR A 138 18.22 -21.65 -0.42
N ASP A 139 18.62 -22.56 -1.31
CA ASP A 139 17.87 -23.81 -1.51
C ASP A 139 18.26 -24.85 -0.45
N THR A 140 17.40 -25.05 0.55
CA THR A 140 17.64 -25.98 1.67
C THR A 140 17.82 -27.45 1.24
N ARG A 141 17.45 -27.80 -0.01
CA ARG A 141 17.67 -29.14 -0.59
C ARG A 141 19.14 -29.40 -0.95
N GLN A 142 19.94 -28.35 -1.08
CA GLN A 142 21.36 -28.44 -1.43
C GLN A 142 22.29 -28.57 -0.22
N ALA A 143 21.74 -28.52 1.01
CA ALA A 143 22.53 -28.62 2.23
C ALA A 143 23.28 -29.96 2.34
N SER A 144 24.57 -29.91 2.67
CA SER A 144 25.43 -31.08 2.83
C SER A 144 25.17 -31.84 4.14
N ASN A 145 24.61 -31.17 5.15
CA ASN A 145 24.34 -31.75 6.46
C ASN A 145 23.20 -31.01 7.20
N ARG A 146 22.77 -31.59 8.33
CA ARG A 146 21.64 -31.08 9.14
C ARG A 146 21.90 -29.69 9.73
N TRP A 147 23.14 -29.37 10.10
CA TRP A 147 23.46 -28.07 10.69
C TRP A 147 23.44 -26.96 9.64
N GLU A 148 23.98 -27.24 8.46
CA GLU A 148 23.92 -26.35 7.31
C GLU A 148 22.48 -26.11 6.87
N LYS A 149 21.66 -27.16 6.76
CA LYS A 149 20.24 -27.02 6.43
C LYS A 149 19.51 -26.08 7.39
N ARG A 150 19.76 -26.23 8.70
CA ARG A 150 19.17 -25.35 9.73
C ARG A 150 19.66 -23.91 9.63
N ALA A 151 20.93 -23.70 9.25
CA ALA A 151 21.47 -22.37 9.04
C ALA A 151 20.79 -21.69 7.84
N MET A 152 20.64 -22.42 6.72
CA MET A 152 19.91 -21.95 5.54
C MET A 152 18.43 -21.62 5.86
N GLU A 153 17.71 -22.51 6.54
CA GLU A 153 16.32 -22.28 6.98
C GLU A 153 16.19 -21.04 7.86
N LYS A 154 17.17 -20.80 8.74
CA LYS A 154 17.18 -19.63 9.63
C LYS A 154 17.39 -18.33 8.86
N GLU A 155 18.32 -18.29 7.91
CA GLU A 155 18.55 -17.11 7.07
C GLU A 155 17.35 -16.86 6.14
N ASN A 156 16.81 -17.88 5.48
CA ASN A 156 15.59 -17.75 4.68
C ASN A 156 14.42 -17.22 5.51
N LYS A 157 14.23 -17.72 6.74
CA LYS A 157 13.19 -17.19 7.64
C LYS A 157 13.41 -15.70 7.92
N LYS A 158 14.64 -15.29 8.22
CA LYS A 158 14.97 -13.88 8.47
C LYS A 158 14.67 -12.99 7.25
N ILE A 159 14.96 -13.47 6.04
CA ILE A 159 14.66 -12.77 4.80
C ILE A 159 13.14 -12.63 4.61
N ARG A 160 12.38 -13.70 4.80
CA ARG A 160 10.90 -13.68 4.70
C ARG A 160 10.27 -12.77 5.75
N ASP A 161 10.73 -12.86 7.00
CA ASP A 161 10.23 -12.03 8.10
C ASP A 161 10.52 -10.54 7.83
N LYS A 162 11.68 -10.21 7.27
CA LYS A 162 12.02 -8.85 6.84
C LYS A 162 11.12 -8.36 5.70
N ALA A 163 10.94 -9.16 4.65
CA ALA A 163 10.10 -8.79 3.51
C ALA A 163 8.62 -8.61 3.90
N ARG A 164 8.11 -9.48 4.78
CA ARG A 164 6.75 -9.34 5.34
C ARG A 164 6.60 -8.06 6.15
N LYS A 165 7.60 -7.75 6.97
CA LYS A 165 7.61 -6.51 7.74
C LYS A 165 7.58 -5.28 6.81
N GLU A 166 8.42 -5.25 5.79
CA GLU A 166 8.47 -4.15 4.81
C GLU A 166 7.17 -4.01 3.98
N LYS A 167 6.43 -5.10 3.72
CA LYS A 167 5.13 -5.04 3.02
C LYS A 167 3.99 -4.53 3.92
N ASN A 168 4.08 -4.76 5.23
CA ASN A 168 3.07 -4.33 6.21
C ASN A 168 3.29 -2.90 6.72
N GLU A 169 4.53 -2.39 6.66
CA GLU A 169 4.88 -0.99 6.98
C GLU A 169 4.58 -0.04 5.81
#